data_AF-A0A445CY42-F1
#
_entry.id   AF-A0A445CY42-F1
#
_cell.length_a   1.000
_cell.length_b   1.000
_cell.length_c   1.000
_cell.angle_alpha   90.00
_cell.angle_beta   90.00
_cell.angle_gamma   90.00
#
_symmetry.space_group_name_H-M   'P 1'
#
loop_
_entity.id
_entity.type
_entity.pdbx_description
1 polymer ?
#
loop_
_entity_poly.entity_id
_entity_poly.type
_entity_poly.pdbx_seq_one_letter_code
_entity_poly.pdbx_strand_id
1 'polypeptide(L)'
;MAMPFNHPLCLSCAILLFMSLSVSAASLSDTIFDSQAHTARHLLQAKRGCSVNFEFANYTIIISKCKGPNYPPKECCGAFKEFACPYADVLNDLQNDCASTMFSYINLYGQYPPGLFASECREGKEGLACPALPPSASSDDTANQVH
;
A
#
# COMPACT_ATOMS: atom_id res chain seq x y z
N MET A 1 -14.85 -84.48 38.07
CA MET A 1 -15.45 -85.48 37.15
C MET A 1 -15.36 -84.89 35.75
N ALA A 2 -15.03 -85.74 34.78
CA ALA A 2 -14.58 -85.39 33.44
C ALA A 2 -15.62 -84.66 32.55
N MET A 3 -15.08 -84.03 31.51
CA MET A 3 -15.69 -83.20 30.44
C MET A 3 -16.79 -83.93 29.64
N PRO A 4 -17.63 -83.25 28.81
CA PRO A 4 -17.17 -82.85 27.46
C PRO A 4 -17.75 -81.55 26.85
N PHE A 5 -16.93 -80.95 25.99
CA PHE A 5 -17.22 -80.25 24.73
C PHE A 5 -18.66 -79.78 24.39
N ASN A 6 -18.81 -78.46 24.19
CA ASN A 6 -19.83 -77.80 23.35
C ASN A 6 -19.17 -76.47 22.91
N HIS A 7 -18.50 -76.30 21.77
CA HIS A 7 -18.91 -76.43 20.36
C HIS A 7 -20.08 -75.53 19.88
N PRO A 8 -20.35 -74.37 20.52
CA PRO A 8 -20.85 -73.24 19.74
C PRO A 8 -20.25 -71.86 20.10
N LEU A 9 -19.33 -71.76 21.07
CA LEU A 9 -18.84 -70.45 21.54
C LEU A 9 -17.67 -69.85 20.74
N CYS A 10 -17.08 -70.60 19.79
CA CYS A 10 -15.99 -70.10 18.95
C CYS A 10 -16.50 -69.38 17.69
N LEU A 11 -17.77 -69.57 17.31
CA LEU A 11 -18.35 -68.95 16.12
C LEU A 11 -18.87 -67.53 16.37
N SER A 12 -19.08 -67.14 17.63
CA SER A 12 -19.60 -65.81 17.98
C SER A 12 -18.53 -64.71 18.04
N CYS A 13 -17.23 -65.05 18.09
CA CYS A 13 -16.16 -64.05 18.01
C CYS A 13 -15.80 -63.63 16.57
N ALA A 14 -16.21 -64.39 15.55
CA ALA A 14 -15.91 -64.06 14.16
C ALA A 14 -16.82 -62.97 13.56
N ILE A 15 -17.98 -62.70 14.17
CA ILE A 15 -18.99 -61.77 13.63
C ILE A 15 -18.77 -60.33 14.12
N LEU A 16 -17.96 -60.11 15.17
CA LEU A 16 -17.63 -58.77 15.67
C LEU A 16 -16.48 -58.08 14.91
N LEU A 17 -16.00 -58.68 13.80
CA LEU A 17 -15.04 -58.03 12.89
C LEU A 17 -15.70 -57.29 11.72
N PHE A 18 -17.05 -57.23 11.65
CA PHE A 18 -17.77 -56.61 10.52
C PHE A 18 -18.32 -55.20 10.77
N MET A 19 -17.93 -54.52 11.86
CA MET A 19 -18.38 -53.14 12.14
C MET A 19 -17.21 -52.19 12.34
N SER A 20 -16.39 -52.05 11.30
CA SER A 20 -15.64 -50.80 11.09
C SER A 20 -15.26 -50.68 9.62
N LEU A 21 -15.46 -49.48 9.08
CA LEU A 21 -14.90 -48.96 7.82
C LEU A 21 -15.76 -49.04 6.55
N SER A 22 -16.59 -48.01 6.34
CA SER A 22 -16.59 -47.21 5.09
C SER A 22 -17.67 -46.10 5.15
N VAL A 23 -17.29 -44.88 5.55
CA VAL A 23 -18.04 -43.66 5.18
C VAL A 23 -17.36 -43.09 3.94
N SER A 24 -18.11 -43.00 2.86
CA SER A 24 -17.70 -42.41 1.59
C SER A 24 -17.78 -40.89 1.68
N ALA A 25 -16.63 -40.22 1.59
CA ALA A 25 -16.56 -38.81 1.24
C ALA A 25 -15.84 -38.70 -0.11
N ALA A 26 -16.61 -38.43 -1.16
CA ALA A 26 -16.07 -38.03 -2.45
C ALA A 26 -15.40 -36.65 -2.29
N SER A 27 -14.10 -36.57 -2.54
CA SER A 27 -13.41 -35.29 -2.75
C SER A 27 -12.37 -35.41 -3.87
N LEU A 28 -12.83 -34.95 -5.04
CA LEU A 28 -12.13 -34.16 -6.06
C LEU A 28 -10.61 -34.39 -6.27
N SER A 29 -10.34 -35.07 -7.40
CA SER A 29 -9.27 -34.81 -8.38
C SER A 29 -7.87 -34.50 -7.85
N ASP A 30 -7.07 -35.56 -7.80
CA ASP A 30 -5.60 -35.54 -7.81
C ASP A 30 -5.11 -35.01 -9.18
N THR A 31 -5.21 -33.70 -9.37
CA THR A 31 -4.52 -33.00 -10.44
C THR A 31 -3.49 -32.09 -9.81
N ILE A 32 -2.23 -32.55 -9.87
CA ILE A 32 -1.04 -31.76 -10.18
C ILE A 32 -1.19 -30.29 -9.77
N PHE A 33 -0.81 -30.00 -8.53
CA PHE A 33 -0.30 -28.69 -8.20
C PHE A 33 1.04 -28.91 -7.52
N ASP A 34 2.04 -29.19 -8.36
CA ASP A 34 3.36 -28.60 -8.19
C ASP A 34 3.13 -27.09 -8.12
N SER A 35 2.74 -26.62 -6.93
CA SER A 35 2.79 -25.22 -6.57
C SER A 35 4.27 -24.93 -6.44
N GLN A 36 4.90 -24.78 -7.60
CA GLN A 36 5.83 -23.73 -7.85
C GLN A 36 5.60 -22.65 -6.77
N ALA A 37 6.43 -22.68 -5.73
CA ALA A 37 6.45 -21.72 -4.63
C ALA A 37 6.97 -20.36 -5.14
N HIS A 38 6.44 -19.93 -6.28
CA HIS A 38 6.69 -18.64 -6.86
C HIS A 38 5.58 -17.73 -6.34
N THR A 39 6.03 -16.79 -5.51
CA THR A 39 5.42 -15.46 -5.40
C THR A 39 4.21 -15.33 -4.45
N ALA A 40 4.31 -15.84 -3.22
CA ALA A 40 3.36 -15.55 -2.14
C ALA A 40 3.96 -14.70 -0.99
N ARG A 41 4.91 -13.80 -1.32
CA ARG A 41 5.33 -12.67 -0.47
C ARG A 41 5.73 -11.50 -1.37
N HIS A 42 4.76 -10.74 -1.88
CA HIS A 42 5.04 -9.36 -2.21
C HIS A 42 5.29 -8.65 -0.88
N LEU A 43 6.56 -8.52 -0.52
CA LEU A 43 7.01 -7.68 0.59
C LEU A 43 6.34 -6.31 0.44
N LEU A 44 5.96 -5.68 1.56
CA LEU A 44 5.98 -4.22 1.66
C LEU A 44 7.28 -3.80 0.96
N GLN A 45 7.18 -3.29 -0.26
CA GLN A 45 8.36 -2.82 -0.96
C GLN A 45 8.86 -1.70 -0.08
N ALA A 46 9.94 -1.98 0.66
CA ALA A 46 10.49 -1.05 1.61
C ALA A 46 11.03 0.12 0.80
N LYS A 47 10.18 1.13 0.65
CA LYS A 47 10.52 2.37 0.00
C LYS A 47 11.61 3.03 0.81
N ARG A 48 12.55 3.67 0.12
CA ARG A 48 13.54 4.52 0.79
C ARG A 48 12.82 5.68 1.47
N GLY A 49 13.30 6.05 2.66
CA GLY A 49 12.79 7.20 3.36
C GLY A 49 12.99 8.48 2.55
N CYS A 50 12.07 9.43 2.71
CA CYS A 50 12.14 10.70 2.03
C CYS A 50 13.34 11.54 2.48
N SER A 51 14.07 12.12 1.52
CA SER A 51 15.18 13.02 1.81
C SER A 51 14.73 14.42 2.25
N VAL A 52 13.47 14.77 1.96
CA VAL A 52 12.85 16.04 2.34
C VAL A 52 12.07 15.86 3.64
N ASN A 53 12.31 16.75 4.60
CA ASN A 53 11.59 16.73 5.87
C ASN A 53 10.25 17.47 5.75
N PHE A 54 9.20 16.75 5.36
CA PHE A 54 7.86 17.30 5.27
C PHE A 54 7.22 17.63 6.62
N GLU A 55 7.69 17.08 7.75
CA GLU A 55 7.12 17.38 9.07
C GLU A 55 7.13 18.88 9.39
N PHE A 56 8.24 19.54 9.03
CA PHE A 56 8.46 20.97 9.34
C PHE A 56 8.22 21.88 8.13
N ALA A 57 7.58 21.39 7.07
CA ALA A 57 7.24 22.20 5.91
C ALA A 57 6.15 23.24 6.24
N ASN A 58 6.10 24.34 5.47
CA ASN A 58 5.07 25.36 5.66
C ASN A 58 3.78 24.98 4.91
N TYR A 59 2.80 24.47 5.65
CA TYR A 59 1.49 24.07 5.12
C TYR A 59 0.48 25.22 4.97
N THR A 60 0.84 26.44 5.37
CA THR A 60 -0.08 27.58 5.38
C THR A 60 -0.64 27.86 3.98
N ILE A 61 0.16 27.64 2.92
CA ILE A 61 -0.29 27.88 1.56
C ILE A 61 -1.50 27.01 1.17
N ILE A 62 -1.50 25.74 1.60
CA ILE A 62 -2.60 24.81 1.37
C ILE A 62 -3.78 25.16 2.28
N ILE A 63 -3.53 25.29 3.59
CA ILE A 63 -4.59 25.44 4.61
C ILE A 63 -5.33 26.78 4.47
N SER A 64 -4.64 27.84 4.05
CA SER A 64 -5.25 29.17 3.89
C SER A 64 -6.19 29.27 2.69
N LYS A 65 -5.89 28.54 1.61
CA LYS A 65 -6.61 28.60 0.33
C LYS A 65 -7.61 27.45 0.15
N CYS A 66 -7.25 26.24 0.57
CA CYS A 66 -8.10 25.06 0.43
C CYS A 66 -8.93 24.84 1.70
N LYS A 67 -10.16 25.35 1.74
CA LYS A 67 -11.03 25.28 2.92
C LYS A 67 -12.27 24.43 2.69
N GLY A 68 -12.61 23.64 3.71
CA GLY A 68 -13.86 22.88 3.77
C GLY A 68 -15.07 23.79 4.04
N PRO A 69 -16.30 23.25 3.89
CA PRO A 69 -16.60 21.85 3.58
C PRO A 69 -16.55 21.50 2.08
N ASN A 70 -16.59 22.51 1.20
CA ASN A 70 -16.77 22.28 -0.25
C ASN A 70 -15.45 22.10 -1.02
N TYR A 71 -14.30 22.38 -0.41
CA TYR A 71 -12.96 22.20 -0.99
C TYR A 71 -12.87 22.61 -2.47
N PRO A 72 -12.95 23.92 -2.79
CA PRO A 72 -13.02 24.40 -4.16
C PRO A 72 -11.83 23.90 -5.00
N PRO A 73 -12.05 23.08 -6.05
CA PRO A 73 -10.97 22.36 -6.74
C PRO A 73 -9.89 23.29 -7.30
N LYS A 74 -10.30 24.40 -7.92
CA LYS A 74 -9.36 25.35 -8.52
C LYS A 74 -8.40 25.96 -7.49
N GLU A 75 -8.90 26.32 -6.31
CA GLU A 75 -8.09 26.93 -5.25
C GLU A 75 -7.24 25.87 -4.55
N CYS A 76 -7.82 24.70 -4.26
CA CYS A 76 -7.12 23.58 -3.63
C CYS A 76 -5.98 23.05 -4.50
N CYS A 77 -6.22 22.82 -5.79
CA CYS A 77 -5.20 22.34 -6.71
C CYS A 77 -4.15 23.41 -7.00
N GLY A 78 -4.53 24.69 -7.10
CA GLY A 78 -3.57 25.77 -7.23
C GLY A 78 -2.61 25.86 -6.04
N ALA A 79 -3.16 25.81 -4.83
CA ALA A 79 -2.36 25.84 -3.59
C ALA A 79 -1.49 24.59 -3.44
N PHE A 80 -2.01 23.42 -3.81
CA PHE A 80 -1.27 22.17 -3.80
C PHE A 80 -0.10 22.20 -4.79
N LYS A 81 -0.29 22.72 -6.01
CA LYS A 81 0.82 22.91 -6.98
C LYS A 81 1.88 23.84 -6.43
N GLU A 82 1.49 24.96 -5.84
CA GLU A 82 2.42 25.92 -5.25
C GLU A 82 3.28 25.29 -4.14
N PHE A 83 2.72 24.39 -3.36
CA PHE A 83 3.43 23.65 -2.32
C PHE A 83 4.30 22.49 -2.86
N ALA A 84 3.75 21.67 -3.76
CA ALA A 84 4.34 20.39 -4.16
C ALA A 84 5.34 20.51 -5.31
N CYS A 85 5.15 21.47 -6.21
CA CYS A 85 5.98 21.59 -7.41
C CYS A 85 7.48 21.81 -7.17
N PRO A 86 7.93 22.53 -6.11
CA PRO A 86 9.34 22.59 -5.75
C PRO A 86 9.98 21.22 -5.43
N TYR A 87 9.16 20.20 -5.13
CA TYR A 87 9.60 18.86 -4.75
C TYR A 87 9.18 17.80 -5.79
N ALA A 88 8.79 18.20 -7.00
CA ALA A 88 8.25 17.29 -8.01
C ALA A 88 9.16 16.09 -8.31
N ASP A 89 10.49 16.30 -8.35
CA ASP A 89 11.44 15.23 -8.67
C ASP A 89 11.43 14.10 -7.63
N VAL A 90 11.42 14.46 -6.33
CA VAL A 90 11.39 13.47 -5.24
C VAL A 90 10.02 12.86 -5.05
N LEU A 91 8.95 13.63 -5.32
CA LEU A 91 7.57 13.15 -5.20
C LEU A 91 7.20 12.16 -6.32
N ASN A 92 7.77 12.32 -7.51
CA ASN A 92 7.54 11.44 -8.66
C ASN A 92 8.45 10.20 -8.67
N ASP A 93 9.42 10.08 -7.76
CA ASP A 93 10.24 8.89 -7.61
C ASP A 93 9.50 7.79 -6.84
N LEU A 94 9.08 6.76 -7.58
CA LEU A 94 8.33 5.61 -7.06
C LEU A 94 9.12 4.75 -6.06
N GLN A 95 10.45 4.93 -5.96
CA GLN A 95 11.32 4.17 -5.07
C GLN A 95 11.38 4.72 -3.63
N ASN A 96 10.80 5.90 -3.39
CA ASN A 96 10.76 6.53 -2.07
C ASN A 96 9.32 6.71 -1.56
N ASP A 97 9.20 7.08 -0.29
CA ASP A 97 7.94 7.32 0.41
C ASP A 97 7.54 8.81 0.51
N CYS A 98 8.25 9.72 -0.17
CA CYS A 98 8.03 11.17 -0.09
C CYS A 98 6.58 11.57 -0.35
N ALA A 99 5.95 11.03 -1.40
CA ALA A 99 4.57 11.35 -1.72
C ALA A 99 3.60 10.93 -0.59
N SER A 100 3.77 9.72 -0.05
CA SER A 100 2.94 9.23 1.05
C SER A 100 3.13 10.04 2.33
N THR A 101 4.39 10.37 2.66
CA THR A 101 4.74 11.20 3.81
C THR A 101 4.17 12.61 3.67
N MET A 102 4.33 13.24 2.51
CA MET A 102 3.77 14.57 2.23
C MET A 102 2.25 14.58 2.39
N PHE A 103 1.53 13.65 1.77
CA PHE A 103 0.07 13.59 1.90
C PHE A 103 -0.39 13.32 3.33
N SER A 104 0.36 12.54 4.10
CA SER A 104 0.04 12.30 5.52
C SER A 104 0.03 13.61 6.32
N TYR A 105 1.08 14.44 6.19
CA TYR A 105 1.14 15.72 6.89
C TYR A 105 0.17 16.76 6.35
N ILE A 106 -0.06 16.81 5.03
CA ILE A 106 -1.10 17.67 4.45
C ILE A 106 -2.46 17.36 5.08
N ASN A 107 -2.83 16.08 5.12
CA ASN A 107 -4.11 15.64 5.69
C ASN A 107 -4.18 15.89 7.19
N LEU A 108 -3.08 15.69 7.92
CA LEU A 108 -3.00 15.90 9.36
C LEU A 108 -3.19 17.38 9.73
N TYR A 109 -2.43 18.29 9.12
CA TYR A 109 -2.47 19.71 9.46
C TYR A 109 -3.69 20.43 8.90
N GLY A 110 -4.14 20.05 7.71
CA GLY A 110 -5.32 20.64 7.07
C GLY A 110 -6.64 19.96 7.43
N GLN A 111 -6.61 18.84 8.15
CA GLN A 111 -7.78 18.00 8.45
C GLN A 111 -8.54 17.58 7.18
N TYR A 112 -7.80 17.31 6.10
CA TYR A 112 -8.38 16.95 4.81
C TYR A 112 -8.79 15.48 4.77
N PRO A 113 -9.91 15.15 4.08
CA PRO A 113 -10.27 13.77 3.83
C PRO A 113 -9.22 13.08 2.94
N PRO A 114 -8.88 11.80 3.22
CA PRO A 114 -7.94 11.05 2.39
C PRO A 114 -8.38 11.03 0.93
N GLY A 115 -7.43 11.33 0.03
CA GLY A 115 -7.67 11.28 -1.41
C GLY A 115 -8.25 12.57 -2.03
N LEU A 116 -8.55 13.62 -1.26
CA LEU A 116 -9.09 14.88 -1.78
C LEU A 116 -8.30 15.43 -2.97
N PHE A 117 -6.97 15.58 -2.82
CA PHE A 117 -6.14 16.13 -3.90
C PHE A 117 -5.99 15.15 -5.07
N ALA A 118 -6.07 13.84 -4.83
CA ALA A 118 -6.00 12.84 -5.89
C ALA A 118 -7.30 12.80 -6.72
N SER A 119 -8.46 13.08 -6.12
CA SER A 119 -9.75 13.14 -6.81
C SER A 119 -9.94 14.47 -7.54
N GLU A 120 -9.62 15.58 -6.89
CA GLU A 120 -9.91 16.92 -7.41
C GLU A 120 -8.86 17.43 -8.40
N CYS A 121 -7.58 17.05 -8.22
CA CYS A 121 -6.46 17.66 -8.95
C CYS A 121 -5.94 16.78 -10.07
N ARG A 122 -6.70 16.72 -11.17
CA ARG A 122 -6.29 16.03 -12.40
C ARG A 122 -6.40 16.93 -13.62
N GLU A 123 -5.25 17.24 -14.24
CA GLU A 123 -5.17 18.09 -15.44
C GLU A 123 -5.05 17.27 -16.75
N GLY A 124 -4.64 15.99 -16.66
CA GLY A 124 -4.52 15.13 -17.82
C GLY A 124 -4.13 13.69 -17.51
N LYS A 125 -3.64 12.96 -18.52
CA LYS A 125 -3.13 11.58 -18.38
C LYS A 125 -1.83 11.51 -17.59
N GLU A 126 -1.01 12.55 -17.70
CA GLU A 126 0.30 12.72 -17.05
C GLU A 126 0.17 13.14 -15.57
N GLY A 127 -1.06 13.30 -15.06
CA GLY A 127 -1.32 13.75 -13.69
C GLY A 127 -1.45 15.27 -13.60
N LEU A 128 -0.68 15.87 -12.69
CA LEU A 128 -0.75 17.30 -12.36
C LEU A 128 0.53 18.00 -12.84
N ALA A 129 0.41 18.83 -13.88
CA ALA A 129 1.56 19.48 -14.49
C ALA A 129 2.04 20.67 -13.65
N CYS A 130 3.29 20.67 -13.22
CA CYS A 130 3.88 21.81 -12.52
C CYS A 130 4.24 22.95 -13.49
N PRO A 131 3.99 24.22 -13.12
CA PRO A 131 4.48 25.34 -13.91
C PRO A 131 6.02 25.35 -13.90
N ALA A 132 6.62 25.89 -14.95
CA ALA A 132 8.08 26.05 -15.01
C ALA A 132 8.57 26.82 -13.78
N LEU A 133 9.56 26.27 -13.09
CA LEU A 133 10.20 26.96 -11.98
C LEU A 133 10.80 28.28 -12.51
N PRO A 134 10.65 29.41 -11.78
CA PRO A 134 11.38 30.61 -12.14
C PRO A 134 12.89 30.31 -12.13
N PRO A 135 13.69 30.94 -13.01
CA PRO A 135 15.13 30.72 -13.04
C PRO A 135 15.69 30.98 -11.63
N SER A 136 16.39 29.98 -11.09
CA SER A 136 17.10 30.13 -9.82
C SER A 136 18.07 31.30 -9.98
N ALA A 137 17.96 32.31 -9.11
CA ALA A 137 19.01 33.31 -8.98
C ALA A 137 20.26 32.59 -8.47
N SER A 138 21.09 32.11 -9.41
CA SER A 138 22.44 31.67 -9.13
C SER A 138 23.15 32.84 -8.46
N SER A 139 23.61 32.62 -7.24
CA SER A 139 24.51 33.51 -6.51
C SER A 139 25.56 34.08 -7.45
N ASP A 140 25.49 35.40 -7.69
CA ASP A 140 26.53 36.20 -8.32
C ASP A 140 27.85 35.98 -7.56
N ASP A 141 28.75 35.21 -8.18
CA ASP A 141 30.14 35.11 -7.78
C ASP A 141 30.80 36.48 -8.09
N THR A 142 30.78 37.38 -7.12
CA THR A 142 31.55 38.63 -7.20
C THR A 142 33.04 38.29 -7.01
N ALA A 143 33.66 37.78 -8.06
CA ALA A 143 35.10 37.86 -8.24
C ALA A 143 35.47 39.30 -8.64
N ASN A 144 35.57 40.19 -7.65
CA ASN A 144 36.18 41.50 -7.84
C ASN A 144 37.69 41.31 -8.01
N GLN A 145 38.16 41.36 -9.27
CA GLN A 145 39.53 41.76 -9.58
C GLN A 145 39.70 43.23 -9.18
N VAL A 146 40.56 43.48 -8.19
CA VAL A 146 41.11 44.82 -7.94
C VAL A 146 42.58 44.79 -8.35
N HIS A 147 42.93 45.82 -9.12
CA HIS A 147 44.24 46.14 -9.67
C HIS A 147 45.33 46.28 -8.60
#